data_AF-A0A7X5VS02-F1
#
_entry.id   AF-A0A7X5VS02-F1
#
_cell.length_a   1.000
_cell.length_b   1.000
_cell.length_c   1.000
_cell.angle_alpha   90.00
_cell.angle_beta   90.00
_cell.angle_gamma   90.00
#
_symmetry.space_group_name_H-M   'P 1'
#
loop_
_entity.id
_entity.type
_entity.pdbx_description
1 polymer ?
#
loop_
_entity_poly.entity_id
_entity_poly.type
_entity_poly.pdbx_seq_one_letter_code
_entity_poly.pdbx_strand_id
1 'polypeptide(L)'
;AVFGLALVHWPLTASVERSYGRDLLFKLRGPQKPPPDVCVVALDDPSFIEMELDPLVPWPRGLYGELVETLRGEGVRVTAFDLLFDRTSDPEQDVRFELGLF
;
A
#
# COMPACT_ATOMS: atom_id res chain seq x y z
N ALA A 1 3.04 -2.10 -38.65
CA ALA A 1 2.90 -0.84 -37.89
C ALA A 1 1.48 -0.26 -37.96
N VAL A 2 0.91 0.00 -39.15
CA VAL A 2 -0.43 0.61 -39.32
C VAL A 2 -1.57 -0.22 -38.72
N PHE A 3 -1.49 -1.55 -38.82
CA PHE A 3 -2.48 -2.47 -38.25
C PHE A 3 -2.58 -2.38 -36.72
N GLY A 4 -1.43 -2.20 -36.05
CA GLY A 4 -1.38 -2.00 -34.60
C GLY A 4 -1.99 -0.66 -34.16
N LEU A 5 -1.78 0.41 -34.95
CA LEU A 5 -2.40 1.71 -34.70
C LEU A 5 -3.93 1.65 -34.86
N ALA A 6 -4.43 1.00 -35.92
CA ALA A 6 -5.86 0.85 -36.16
C ALA A 6 -6.56 0.04 -35.07
N LEU A 7 -5.89 -0.99 -34.54
CA LEU A 7 -6.38 -1.77 -33.39
C LEU A 7 -6.46 -0.94 -32.11
N VAL A 8 -5.47 -0.07 -31.82
CA VAL A 8 -5.48 0.79 -30.62
C VAL A 8 -6.64 1.80 -30.61
N HIS A 9 -7.08 2.27 -31.79
CA HIS A 9 -8.18 3.22 -31.89
C HIS A 9 -9.57 2.57 -31.93
N TRP A 10 -9.65 1.23 -31.93
CA TRP A 10 -10.92 0.53 -31.98
C TRP A 10 -11.51 0.39 -30.56
N PRO A 11 -12.72 0.90 -30.25
CA PRO A 11 -13.24 0.95 -28.89
C PRO A 11 -13.36 -0.42 -28.19
N LEU A 12 -13.42 -1.51 -28.96
CA LEU A 12 -13.43 -2.88 -28.43
C LEU A 12 -12.07 -3.32 -27.84
N THR A 13 -10.93 -2.85 -28.37
CA THR A 13 -9.61 -3.24 -27.87
C THR A 13 -9.31 -2.58 -26.54
N ALA A 14 -9.67 -1.30 -26.37
CA ALA A 14 -9.58 -0.61 -25.08
C ALA A 14 -10.43 -1.31 -24.00
N SER A 15 -11.60 -1.85 -24.37
CA SER A 15 -12.44 -2.61 -23.43
C SER A 15 -11.82 -3.95 -23.06
N VAL A 16 -11.25 -4.69 -24.03
CA VAL A 16 -10.60 -5.98 -23.79
C VAL A 16 -9.29 -5.83 -23.01
N GLU A 17 -8.51 -4.80 -23.30
CA GLU A 17 -7.26 -4.47 -22.59
C GLU A 17 -7.55 -4.21 -21.11
N ARG A 18 -8.56 -3.38 -20.80
CA ARG A 18 -8.96 -3.09 -19.42
C ARG A 18 -9.48 -4.33 -18.69
N SER A 19 -10.23 -5.19 -19.37
CA SER A 19 -10.88 -6.34 -18.72
C SER A 19 -9.99 -7.57 -18.59
N TYR A 20 -9.02 -7.80 -19.49
CA TYR A 20 -8.27 -9.07 -19.54
C TYR A 20 -6.77 -8.90 -19.81
N GLY A 21 -6.31 -7.73 -20.25
CA GLY A 21 -4.93 -7.53 -20.69
C GLY A 21 -3.93 -7.80 -19.57
N ARG A 22 -4.15 -7.20 -18.39
CA ARG A 22 -3.22 -7.32 -17.26
C ARG A 22 -3.14 -8.75 -16.72
N ASP A 23 -4.30 -9.38 -16.51
CA ASP A 23 -4.38 -10.76 -16.01
C ASP A 23 -3.72 -11.75 -16.98
N LEU A 24 -3.92 -11.59 -18.29
CA LEU A 24 -3.28 -12.43 -19.29
C LEU A 24 -1.76 -12.24 -19.28
N LEU A 25 -1.27 -11.01 -19.18
CA LEU A 25 0.17 -10.73 -19.08
C LEU A 25 0.78 -11.35 -17.82
N PHE A 26 0.09 -11.30 -16.67
CA PHE A 26 0.56 -11.98 -15.45
C PHE A 26 0.57 -13.50 -15.58
N LYS A 27 -0.47 -14.09 -16.18
CA LYS A 27 -0.53 -15.53 -16.45
C LYS A 27 0.58 -15.98 -17.40
N LEU A 28 0.83 -15.22 -18.48
CA LEU A 28 1.88 -15.50 -19.45
C LEU A 28 3.29 -15.32 -18.86
N ARG A 29 3.51 -14.29 -18.01
CA ARG A 29 4.77 -14.12 -17.27
C ARG A 29 5.03 -15.28 -16.32
N GLY A 30 3.97 -15.82 -15.72
CA GLY A 30 4.04 -16.89 -14.73
C GLY A 30 4.50 -16.41 -13.34
N PRO A 31 4.58 -17.34 -12.37
CA PRO A 31 5.05 -17.05 -11.03
C PRO A 31 6.51 -16.58 -11.04
N GLN A 32 6.81 -15.53 -10.28
CA GLN A 32 8.18 -15.08 -10.04
C GLN A 32 8.52 -15.25 -8.57
N LYS A 33 9.76 -15.68 -8.29
CA LYS A 33 10.25 -15.77 -6.92
C LYS A 33 10.41 -14.35 -6.36
N PRO A 34 9.89 -14.05 -5.16
CA PRO A 34 10.10 -12.73 -4.56
C PRO A 34 11.59 -12.53 -4.24
N PRO A 35 12.07 -11.27 -4.29
CA PRO A 35 13.40 -10.95 -3.80
C PRO A 35 13.56 -11.37 -2.33
N PRO A 36 14.70 -11.98 -1.94
CA PRO A 36 14.89 -12.48 -0.58
C PRO A 36 15.05 -11.37 0.48
N ASP A 37 15.33 -10.15 0.03
CA ASP A 37 15.56 -8.94 0.80
C ASP A 37 14.32 -8.05 0.93
N VAL A 38 13.16 -8.53 0.45
CA VAL A 38 11.88 -7.84 0.55
C VAL A 38 10.95 -8.62 1.48
N CYS A 39 10.47 -7.94 2.52
CA CYS A 39 9.44 -8.44 3.42
C CYS A 39 8.18 -7.58 3.26
N VAL A 40 7.01 -8.24 3.20
CA VAL A 40 5.71 -7.57 3.24
C VAL A 40 5.06 -7.89 4.57
N VAL A 41 4.78 -6.85 5.35
CA VAL A 41 4.00 -6.95 6.57
C VAL A 41 2.60 -6.41 6.25
N ALA A 42 1.59 -7.26 6.37
CA ALA A 42 0.21 -6.86 6.17
C ALA A 42 -0.35 -6.28 7.46
N LEU A 43 -1.13 -5.20 7.34
CA LEU A 43 -2.01 -4.70 8.39
C LEU A 43 -3.43 -5.11 7.98
N ASP A 44 -4.05 -6.00 8.73
CA ASP A 44 -5.28 -6.70 8.36
C ASP A 44 -6.26 -6.84 9.53
N ASP A 45 -7.42 -7.48 9.28
CA ASP A 45 -8.47 -7.65 10.30
C ASP A 45 -7.97 -8.35 11.59
N PRO A 46 -7.16 -9.44 11.52
CA PRO A 46 -6.50 -9.98 12.71
C PRO A 46 -5.72 -8.96 13.52
N SER A 47 -5.01 -8.04 12.86
CA SER A 47 -4.22 -7.00 13.52
C SER A 47 -5.10 -6.08 14.38
N PHE A 48 -6.29 -5.71 13.90
CA PHE A 48 -7.24 -4.93 14.69
C PHE A 48 -7.72 -5.67 15.94
N ILE A 49 -8.01 -6.97 15.81
CA ILE A 49 -8.48 -7.80 16.93
C ILE A 49 -7.39 -7.93 18.00
N GLU A 50 -6.16 -8.22 17.58
CA GLU A 50 -5.02 -8.40 18.50
C GLU A 50 -4.67 -7.11 19.25
N MET A 51 -4.87 -5.96 18.59
CA MET A 51 -4.61 -4.64 19.17
C MET A 51 -5.83 -4.03 19.87
N GLU A 52 -6.94 -4.76 19.97
CA GLU A 52 -8.20 -4.29 20.57
C GLU A 52 -8.73 -2.98 19.94
N LEU A 53 -8.55 -2.82 18.63
CA LEU A 53 -8.99 -1.66 17.85
C LEU A 53 -10.28 -1.94 17.08
N ASP A 54 -11.07 -0.89 16.83
CA ASP A 54 -12.27 -0.97 16.00
C ASP A 54 -11.90 -0.93 14.51
N PRO A 55 -12.17 -2.00 13.72
CA PRO A 55 -11.88 -2.03 12.29
C PRO A 55 -12.70 -1.03 11.44
N LEU A 56 -13.76 -0.43 12.01
CA LEU A 56 -14.55 0.61 11.35
C LEU A 56 -13.93 2.00 11.47
N VAL A 57 -12.90 2.16 12.30
CA VAL A 57 -12.21 3.42 12.57
C VAL A 57 -10.82 3.38 11.91
N PRO A 58 -10.33 4.50 11.34
CA PRO A 58 -8.97 4.58 10.85
C PRO A 58 -7.96 4.26 11.95
N TRP A 59 -6.81 3.68 11.58
CA TRP A 59 -5.71 3.45 12.50
C TRP A 59 -5.31 4.72 13.27
N PRO A 60 -5.06 4.63 14.59
CA PRO A 60 -4.59 5.76 15.38
C PRO A 60 -3.28 6.29 14.80
N ARG A 61 -3.20 7.60 14.54
CA ARG A 61 -2.00 8.18 13.89
C ARG A 61 -0.74 8.04 14.75
N GLY A 62 -0.88 8.01 16.08
CA GLY A 62 0.23 7.77 17.00
C GLY A 62 0.90 6.41 16.79
N LEU A 63 0.17 5.40 16.30
CA LEU A 63 0.73 4.09 15.98
C LEU A 63 1.76 4.17 14.85
N TYR A 64 1.55 5.04 13.86
CA TYR A 64 2.56 5.28 12.83
C TYR A 64 3.82 5.93 13.43
N GLY A 65 3.68 6.76 14.46
CA GLY A 65 4.82 7.33 15.21
C GLY A 65 5.63 6.26 15.91
N GLU A 66 4.96 5.35 16.64
CA GLU A 66 5.60 4.21 17.31
C GLU A 66 6.29 3.26 16.31
N LEU A 67 5.68 3.05 15.15
CA LEU A 67 6.30 2.30 14.05
C LEU A 67 7.60 2.97 13.59
N VAL A 68 7.61 4.29 13.40
CA VAL A 68 8.83 5.01 13.01
C VAL A 68 9.90 4.91 14.09
N GLU A 69 9.54 5.09 15.37
CA GLU A 69 10.46 4.95 16.50
C GLU A 69 11.11 3.55 16.51
N THR A 70 10.31 2.50 16.31
CA THR A 70 10.76 1.11 16.26
C THR A 70 11.70 0.87 15.07
N LEU A 71 11.29 1.26 13.87
CA LEU A 71 12.10 1.09 12.65
C LEU A 71 13.43 1.85 12.74
N ARG A 72 13.43 3.04 13.34
CA ARG A 72 14.63 3.82 13.61
C ARG A 72 15.56 3.07 14.58
N GLY A 73 15.02 2.48 15.65
CA GLY A 73 15.77 1.65 16.60
C GLY A 73 16.45 0.44 15.93
N GLU A 74 15.79 -0.14 14.93
CA GLU A 74 16.31 -1.27 14.12
C GLU A 74 17.27 -0.84 12.98
N GLY A 75 17.60 0.46 12.87
CA GLY A 75 18.58 0.96 11.91
C GLY A 75 18.05 1.15 10.48
N VAL A 76 16.73 1.29 10.32
CA VAL A 76 16.13 1.65 9.03
C VAL A 76 16.64 3.01 8.56
N ARG A 77 17.12 3.06 7.32
CA ARG A 77 17.70 4.29 6.74
C ARG A 77 16.65 5.25 6.19
N VAL A 78 15.54 4.72 5.67
CA VAL A 78 14.48 5.51 5.01
C VAL A 78 13.15 4.82 5.26
N THR A 79 12.16 5.60 5.70
CA THR A 79 10.76 5.21 5.81
C THR A 79 9.93 6.14 4.93
N ALA A 80 9.01 5.58 4.14
CA ALA A 80 8.09 6.34 3.31
C ALA A 80 6.66 5.91 3.59
N PHE A 81 5.77 6.89 3.71
CA PHE A 81 4.34 6.68 3.90
C PHE A 81 3.58 7.20 2.69
N ASP A 82 2.71 6.36 2.15
CA ASP A 82 1.66 6.75 1.19
C ASP A 82 0.32 6.62 1.92
N LEU A 83 0.03 7.62 2.76
CA LEU A 83 -1.16 7.66 3.62
C LEU A 83 -1.96 8.92 3.30
N LEU A 84 -3.29 8.76 3.25
CA LEU A 84 -4.23 9.86 3.14
C LEU A 84 -5.00 9.99 4.46
N PHE A 85 -4.88 11.15 5.11
CA PHE A 85 -5.65 11.49 6.28
C PHE A 85 -6.87 12.34 5.88
N ASP A 86 -8.00 11.68 5.64
CA ASP A 86 -9.23 12.29 5.12
C ASP A 86 -10.26 12.68 6.20
N ARG A 87 -10.00 12.33 7.46
CA ARG A 87 -10.87 12.61 8.61
C ARG A 87 -10.09 13.28 9.74
N THR A 88 -10.78 14.10 10.53
CA THR A 88 -10.22 14.66 11.78
C THR A 88 -9.87 13.53 12.75
N SER A 89 -8.70 13.62 13.37
CA SER A 89 -8.28 12.73 14.46
C SER A 89 -8.12 13.51 15.76
N ASP A 90 -7.89 12.78 16.84
CA ASP A 90 -7.44 13.33 18.11
C ASP A 90 -6.09 14.06 17.94
N PRO A 91 -5.97 15.34 18.34
CA PRO A 91 -4.72 16.09 18.29
C PRO A 91 -3.55 15.43 19.02
N GLU A 92 -3.80 14.66 20.08
CA GLU A 92 -2.72 13.94 20.79
C GLU A 92 -2.06 12.88 19.90
N GLN A 93 -2.84 12.23 19.04
CA GLN A 93 -2.34 11.25 18.07
C GLN A 93 -1.48 11.90 16.99
N ASP A 94 -1.83 13.13 16.59
CA ASP A 94 -1.05 13.90 15.63
C ASP A 94 0.30 14.31 16.20
N VAL A 95 0.32 14.79 17.45
CA VAL A 95 1.56 15.11 18.16
C VAL A 95 2.44 13.88 18.32
N ARG A 96 1.87 12.72 18.67
CA ARG A 96 2.64 11.47 18.79
C ARG A 96 3.25 11.05 17.46
N PHE A 97 2.53 11.23 16.36
CA PHE A 97 3.07 10.93 15.04
C PHE A 97 4.21 11.90 14.66
N GLU A 98 4.01 13.20 14.88
CA GLU A 98 5.03 14.22 14.63
C GLU A 98 6.34 13.94 15.38
N LEU A 99 6.26 13.59 16.66
CA LEU A 99 7.43 13.25 17.48
C LEU A 99 8.20 12.03 16.97
N GLY A 100 7.52 11.07 16.32
CA GLY A 100 8.19 9.92 15.72
C GLY A 100 9.01 10.27 14.47
N LEU A 101 8.66 11.36 13.77
CA LEU A 101 9.32 11.78 12.53
C LEU A 101 10.67 12.48 12.75
N PHE A 102 10.97 12.92 13.98
CA PHE A 102 12.19 13.66 14.33
C PHE A 102 12.99 12.93 15.43
#